data_AF-A0AAE1RP80-F1
#
_entry.id   AF-A0AAE1RP80-F1
#
_cell.length_a   1.000
_cell.length_b   1.000
_cell.length_c   1.000
_cell.angle_alpha   90.00
_cell.angle_beta   90.00
_cell.angle_gamma   90.00
#
_symmetry.space_group_name_H-M   'P 1'
#
loop_
_entity.id
_entity.type
_entity.pdbx_description
1 polymer ?
#
loop_
_entity_poly.entity_id
_entity_poly.type
_entity_poly.pdbx_seq_one_letter_code
_entity_poly.pdbx_strand_id
1 'polypeptide(L)'
;MEASDEEIVAAGGLDGFVSVRMIVFSFRIFSIATTLGLFLVLPLNYFCQDIRRQEIPAESLEEYKSISRKRLEYLTSSVPHPSYFTVLVPAIPKSEEESYSHTVEKFFSNYYASSYHSHQIIYRSGSIQKLLVSLRYFLL
;
A
#
# COMPACT_ATOMS: atom_id res chain seq x y z
N MET A 1 16.87 -4.90 -49.38
CA MET A 1 15.62 -5.09 -48.62
C MET A 1 15.83 -4.38 -47.30
N GLU A 2 15.85 -3.04 -47.38
CA GLU A 2 16.00 -2.12 -46.26
C GLU A 2 14.75 -1.27 -46.27
N ALA A 3 13.83 -1.61 -45.39
CA ALA A 3 12.71 -0.78 -44.98
C ALA A 3 12.78 -0.82 -43.46
N SER A 4 13.48 0.11 -42.84
CA SER A 4 13.75 0.04 -41.39
C SER A 4 13.44 1.34 -40.67
N ASP A 5 13.84 2.51 -41.20
CA ASP A 5 13.78 3.73 -40.36
C ASP A 5 12.82 4.78 -40.94
N GLU A 6 12.68 4.86 -42.26
CA GLU A 6 11.87 5.89 -42.93
C GLU A 6 10.35 5.64 -42.90
N GLU A 7 9.87 4.39 -43.00
CA GLU A 7 8.43 4.07 -42.97
C GLU A 7 7.83 4.15 -41.55
N ILE A 8 8.61 3.88 -40.52
CA ILE A 8 8.17 3.92 -39.11
C ILE A 8 7.92 5.38 -38.67
N VAL A 9 8.70 6.33 -39.20
CA VAL A 9 8.55 7.77 -38.94
C VAL A 9 7.35 8.34 -39.70
N ALA A 10 7.06 7.83 -40.90
CA ALA A 10 5.94 8.29 -41.71
C ALA A 10 4.56 7.85 -41.16
N ALA A 11 4.48 6.72 -40.45
CA ALA A 11 3.23 6.20 -39.89
C ALA A 11 2.92 6.66 -38.46
N GLY A 12 3.95 7.03 -37.66
CA GLY A 12 3.81 7.31 -36.23
C GLY A 12 3.43 8.76 -35.84
N GLY A 13 3.44 9.69 -36.80
CA GLY A 13 3.14 11.10 -36.55
C GLY A 13 4.06 11.78 -35.52
N LEU A 14 3.67 12.98 -35.08
CA LEU A 14 4.42 13.77 -34.08
C LEU A 14 4.53 13.04 -32.73
N ASP A 15 3.49 12.30 -32.34
CA ASP A 15 3.43 11.57 -31.06
C ASP A 15 4.44 10.41 -31.00
N GLY A 16 4.66 9.70 -32.12
CA GLY A 16 5.69 8.67 -32.22
C GLY A 16 7.10 9.25 -32.06
N PHE A 17 7.37 10.39 -32.69
CA PHE A 17 8.66 11.08 -32.57
C PHE A 17 8.95 11.58 -31.15
N VAL A 18 7.96 12.14 -30.46
CA VAL A 18 8.07 12.57 -29.06
C VAL A 18 8.33 11.36 -28.14
N SER A 19 7.61 10.26 -28.37
CA SER A 19 7.76 9.03 -27.59
C SER A 19 9.18 8.43 -27.71
N VAL A 20 9.74 8.37 -28.92
CA VAL A 20 11.12 7.90 -29.13
C VAL A 20 12.13 8.79 -28.41
N ARG A 21 11.97 10.12 -28.49
CA ARG A 21 12.85 11.06 -27.77
C ARG A 21 12.76 10.88 -26.25
N MET A 22 11.57 10.62 -25.72
CA MET A 22 11.36 10.34 -24.29
C MET A 22 12.05 9.03 -23.85
N ILE A 23 11.99 7.99 -24.69
CA ILE A 23 12.66 6.70 -24.44
C ILE A 23 14.18 6.88 -24.44
N VAL A 24 14.75 7.55 -25.45
CA VAL A 24 16.20 7.80 -25.54
C VAL A 24 16.68 8.64 -24.37
N PHE A 25 15.93 9.67 -23.96
CA PHE A 25 16.25 10.47 -22.78
C PHE A 25 16.28 9.63 -21.49
N SER A 26 15.33 8.71 -21.34
CA SER A 26 15.25 7.82 -20.18
C SER A 26 16.47 6.89 -20.08
N PHE A 27 16.93 6.32 -21.20
CA PHE A 27 18.15 5.51 -21.23
C PHE A 27 19.41 6.31 -20.83
N ARG A 28 19.51 7.57 -21.23
CA ARG A 28 20.67 8.42 -20.86
C ARG A 28 20.71 8.67 -19.35
N ILE A 29 19.57 8.97 -18.73
CA ILE A 29 19.48 9.20 -17.28
C ILE A 29 19.75 7.89 -16.52
N PHE A 30 19.10 6.80 -16.94
CA PHE A 30 19.22 5.52 -16.26
C PHE A 30 20.64 4.95 -16.36
N SER A 31 21.32 5.14 -17.50
CA SER A 31 22.71 4.75 -17.67
C SER A 31 23.63 5.46 -16.67
N ILE A 32 23.51 6.80 -16.54
CA ILE A 32 24.28 7.58 -15.55
C ILE A 32 23.97 7.13 -14.12
N ALA A 33 22.68 6.97 -13.79
CA ALA A 33 22.24 6.52 -12.48
C ALA A 33 22.73 5.10 -12.15
N THR A 34 22.78 4.21 -13.15
CA THR A 34 23.27 2.83 -13.00
C THR A 34 24.77 2.82 -12.83
N THR A 35 25.52 3.63 -13.58
CA THR A 35 26.98 3.75 -13.39
C THR A 35 27.28 4.31 -12.00
N LEU A 36 26.69 5.44 -11.60
CA LEU A 36 26.89 6.00 -10.27
C LEU A 36 26.40 5.04 -9.18
N GLY A 37 25.27 4.39 -9.39
CA GLY A 37 24.74 3.37 -8.50
C GLY A 37 25.71 2.20 -8.34
N LEU A 38 26.27 1.65 -9.41
CA LEU A 38 27.24 0.56 -9.31
C LEU A 38 28.54 1.00 -8.63
N PHE A 39 29.05 2.19 -9.00
CA PHE A 39 30.29 2.76 -8.44
C PHE A 39 30.15 3.30 -7.02
N LEU A 40 28.94 3.60 -6.53
CA LEU A 40 28.72 4.03 -5.15
C LEU A 40 28.18 2.88 -4.32
N VAL A 41 27.17 2.14 -4.80
CA VAL A 41 26.53 1.05 -4.07
C VAL A 41 27.48 -0.12 -3.88
N LEU A 42 28.31 -0.53 -4.85
CA LEU A 42 29.25 -1.63 -4.60
C LEU A 42 30.30 -1.29 -3.53
N PRO A 43 31.03 -0.16 -3.60
CA PRO A 43 31.96 0.19 -2.53
C PRO A 43 31.22 0.52 -1.24
N LEU A 44 30.11 1.26 -1.25
CA LEU A 44 29.33 1.48 -0.03
C LEU A 44 28.82 0.18 0.57
N ASN A 45 28.41 -0.81 -0.24
CA ASN A 45 27.97 -2.12 0.24
C ASN A 45 29.14 -2.95 0.79
N TYR A 46 30.33 -2.86 0.17
CA TYR A 46 31.56 -3.48 0.66
C TYR A 46 32.05 -2.84 1.97
N PHE A 47 32.11 -1.51 2.04
CA PHE A 47 32.41 -0.75 3.26
C PHE A 47 31.33 -0.95 4.34
N CYS A 48 30.05 -1.04 3.97
CA CYS A 48 28.94 -1.32 4.88
C CYS A 48 29.03 -2.72 5.50
N GLN A 49 29.56 -3.71 4.77
CA GLN A 49 29.81 -5.03 5.33
C GLN A 49 30.88 -5.00 6.43
N ASP A 50 31.90 -4.15 6.30
CA ASP A 50 32.90 -3.91 7.33
C ASP A 50 32.30 -3.18 8.55
N ILE A 51 31.41 -2.20 8.29
CA ILE A 51 30.65 -1.47 9.33
C ILE A 51 29.62 -2.38 10.04
N ARG A 52 29.04 -3.40 9.40
CA ARG A 52 28.08 -4.35 10.02
C ARG A 52 28.68 -5.28 11.07
N ARG A 53 30.01 -5.34 11.21
CA ARG A 53 30.67 -5.95 12.37
C ARG A 53 30.68 -5.02 13.58
N GLN A 54 30.50 -3.72 13.37
CA GLN A 54 30.29 -2.75 14.42
C GLN A 54 28.80 -2.75 14.76
N GLU A 55 28.53 -3.06 16.03
CA GLU A 55 27.21 -3.23 16.63
C GLU A 55 26.23 -2.16 16.17
N ILE A 56 24.95 -2.55 16.00
CA ILE A 56 23.82 -1.62 15.83
C ILE A 56 24.06 -0.44 16.78
N PRO A 57 24.27 0.80 16.28
CA PRO A 57 24.67 1.92 17.13
C PRO A 57 23.65 2.05 18.25
N ALA A 58 24.13 2.04 19.50
CA ALA A 58 23.27 2.09 20.68
C ALA A 58 22.25 3.25 20.62
N GLU A 59 22.60 4.34 19.94
CA GLU A 59 21.71 5.47 19.67
C GLU A 59 20.44 5.08 18.91
N SER A 60 20.53 4.21 17.90
CA SER A 60 19.37 3.75 17.11
C SER A 60 18.41 2.87 17.93
N LEU A 61 18.95 2.08 18.86
CA LEU A 61 18.16 1.27 19.77
C LEU A 61 17.45 2.13 20.82
N GLU A 62 18.13 3.14 21.36
CA GLU A 62 17.55 4.09 22.32
C GLU A 62 16.48 4.98 21.68
N GLU A 63 16.67 5.40 20.42
CA GLU A 63 15.65 6.12 19.66
C GLU A 63 14.41 5.24 19.42
N TYR A 64 14.59 4.00 18.98
CA TYR A 64 13.50 3.04 18.81
C TYR A 64 12.73 2.81 20.11
N LYS A 65 13.44 2.63 21.23
CA LYS A 65 12.83 2.49 22.56
C LYS A 65 12.05 3.74 22.97
N SER A 66 12.59 4.92 22.72
CA SER A 66 11.95 6.20 23.01
C SER A 66 10.64 6.36 22.23
N ILE A 67 10.66 6.11 20.92
CA ILE A 67 9.47 6.17 20.07
C ILE A 67 8.43 5.12 20.52
N SER A 68 8.87 3.89 20.77
CA SER A 68 7.98 2.80 21.20
C SER A 68 7.30 3.11 22.53
N ARG A 69 8.04 3.68 23.50
CA ARG A 69 7.49 4.11 24.79
C ARG A 69 6.47 5.22 24.64
N LYS A 70 6.77 6.26 23.86
CA LYS A 70 5.82 7.35 23.59
C LYS A 70 4.53 6.85 22.92
N ARG A 71 4.65 5.89 21.99
CA ARG A 71 3.47 5.26 21.35
C ARG A 71 2.65 4.46 22.37
N LEU A 72 3.29 3.71 23.26
CA LEU A 72 2.61 2.98 24.31
C LEU A 72 1.91 3.91 25.31
N GLU A 73 2.59 4.96 25.78
CA GLU A 73 2.01 5.98 26.65
C GLU A 73 0.81 6.64 25.99
N TYR A 74 0.90 6.98 24.71
CA TYR A 74 -0.23 7.53 23.95
C TYR A 74 -1.42 6.54 23.88
N LEU A 75 -1.17 5.27 23.56
CA LEU A 75 -2.23 4.25 23.45
C LEU A 75 -2.89 3.93 24.80
N THR A 76 -2.14 4.01 25.89
CA THR A 76 -2.64 3.71 27.24
C THR A 76 -3.29 4.90 27.91
N SER A 77 -2.89 6.13 27.56
CA SER A 77 -3.51 7.37 28.06
C SER A 77 -4.66 7.88 27.19
N SER A 78 -4.82 7.39 25.97
CA SER A 78 -5.88 7.82 25.08
C SER A 78 -7.25 7.34 25.56
N VAL A 79 -8.27 8.13 25.23
CA VAL A 79 -9.67 7.74 25.43
C VAL A 79 -9.94 6.46 24.63
N PRO A 80 -10.64 5.47 25.20
CA PRO A 80 -11.01 4.25 24.47
C PRO A 80 -11.66 4.58 23.13
N HIS A 81 -10.95 4.29 22.04
CA HIS A 81 -11.45 4.55 20.70
C HIS A 81 -12.07 3.24 20.16
N PRO A 82 -13.23 3.28 19.47
CA PRO A 82 -13.85 2.09 18.91
C PRO A 82 -12.90 1.24 18.05
N SER A 83 -11.93 1.87 17.38
CA SER A 83 -10.92 1.15 16.58
C SER A 83 -10.08 0.15 17.39
N TYR A 84 -9.98 0.29 18.71
CA TYR A 84 -9.24 -0.63 19.57
C TYR A 84 -9.96 -1.97 19.77
N PHE A 85 -11.28 -2.00 19.53
CA PHE A 85 -12.12 -3.19 19.75
C PHE A 85 -12.80 -3.69 18.47
N THR A 86 -12.59 -3.02 17.33
CA THR A 86 -13.14 -3.41 16.03
C THR A 86 -12.07 -3.98 15.13
N VAL A 87 -12.31 -5.17 14.57
CA VAL A 87 -11.42 -5.80 13.59
C VAL A 87 -12.12 -5.82 12.22
N LEU A 88 -11.40 -5.43 11.17
CA LEU A 88 -11.87 -5.57 9.80
C LEU A 88 -11.58 -6.98 9.30
N VAL A 89 -12.64 -7.71 8.93
CA VAL A 89 -12.55 -9.08 8.40
C VAL A 89 -12.91 -9.06 6.91
N PRO A 90 -11.92 -9.03 6.00
CA PRO A 90 -12.18 -9.12 4.57
C PRO A 90 -12.44 -10.57 4.13
N ALA A 91 -12.99 -10.72 2.92
CA ALA A 91 -13.07 -11.99 2.20
C ALA A 91 -13.83 -13.11 2.94
N ILE A 92 -14.97 -12.78 3.55
CA ILE A 92 -15.87 -13.78 4.13
C ILE A 92 -16.33 -14.73 3.00
N PRO A 93 -16.16 -16.06 3.14
CA PRO A 93 -16.60 -17.02 2.13
C PRO A 93 -18.12 -16.99 2.00
N LYS A 94 -18.61 -17.00 0.76
CA LYS A 94 -20.05 -17.03 0.48
C LYS A 94 -20.57 -18.45 0.67
N SER A 95 -21.55 -18.62 1.54
CA SER A 95 -22.37 -19.84 1.60
C SER A 95 -23.56 -19.70 0.65
N GLU A 96 -24.01 -20.80 0.06
CA GLU A 96 -25.27 -20.84 -0.71
C GLU A 96 -26.51 -20.93 0.20
N GLU A 97 -26.33 -21.42 1.43
CA GLU A 97 -27.41 -21.72 2.37
C GLU A 97 -27.63 -20.60 3.40
N GLU A 98 -26.56 -19.90 3.80
CA GLU A 98 -26.58 -18.92 4.88
C GLU A 98 -26.17 -17.52 4.40
N SER A 99 -26.77 -16.48 4.99
CA SER A 99 -26.35 -15.09 4.75
C SER A 99 -25.00 -14.80 5.40
N TYR A 100 -24.24 -13.84 4.86
CA TYR A 100 -22.95 -13.42 5.45
C TYR A 100 -23.06 -13.05 6.93
N SER A 101 -24.15 -12.39 7.32
CA SER A 101 -24.39 -11.99 8.71
C SER A 101 -24.45 -13.21 9.64
N HIS A 102 -25.23 -14.23 9.26
CA HIS A 102 -25.41 -15.43 10.04
C HIS A 102 -24.11 -16.27 10.10
N THR A 103 -23.40 -16.39 8.98
CA THR A 103 -22.11 -17.09 8.92
C THR A 103 -21.09 -16.47 9.89
N VAL A 104 -21.00 -15.12 9.91
CA VAL A 104 -20.10 -14.39 10.81
C VAL A 104 -20.51 -14.57 12.26
N GLU A 105 -21.79 -14.38 12.57
CA GLU A 105 -22.32 -14.53 13.93
C GLU A 105 -22.05 -15.93 14.48
N LYS A 106 -22.35 -16.98 13.71
CA LYS A 106 -22.10 -18.38 14.07
C LYS A 106 -20.61 -18.65 14.30
N PHE A 107 -19.74 -18.18 13.41
CA PHE A 107 -18.29 -18.38 13.54
C PHE A 107 -17.75 -17.72 14.82
N PHE A 108 -18.03 -16.43 15.03
CA PHE A 108 -17.48 -15.71 16.19
C PHE A 108 -18.12 -16.15 17.50
N SER A 109 -19.40 -16.49 17.51
CA SER A 109 -20.05 -17.04 18.70
C SER A 109 -19.51 -18.42 19.07
N ASN A 110 -19.13 -19.25 18.10
CA ASN A 110 -18.59 -20.58 18.38
C ASN A 110 -17.13 -20.55 18.87
N TYR A 111 -16.28 -19.73 18.25
CA TYR A 111 -14.84 -19.72 18.56
C TYR A 111 -14.41 -18.64 19.54
N TYR A 112 -15.17 -17.54 19.65
CA TYR A 112 -14.81 -16.35 20.42
C TYR A 112 -15.97 -15.85 21.30
N ALA A 113 -16.82 -16.77 21.79
CA ALA A 113 -18.04 -16.47 22.55
C ALA A 113 -17.87 -15.42 23.66
N SER A 114 -16.75 -15.47 24.39
CA SER A 114 -16.48 -14.56 25.52
C SER A 114 -16.13 -13.14 25.13
N SER A 115 -15.62 -12.94 23.91
CA SER A 115 -15.03 -11.67 23.44
C SER A 115 -15.79 -11.07 22.27
N TYR A 116 -16.71 -11.83 21.68
CA TYR A 116 -17.56 -11.38 20.60
C TYR A 116 -18.73 -10.55 21.14
N HIS A 117 -18.92 -9.36 20.59
CA HIS A 117 -20.01 -8.46 20.98
C HIS A 117 -21.02 -8.25 19.85
N SER A 118 -20.55 -7.83 18.67
CA SER A 118 -21.39 -7.57 17.52
C SER A 118 -20.57 -7.55 16.23
N HIS A 119 -21.26 -7.51 15.10
CA HIS A 119 -20.64 -7.33 13.79
C HIS A 119 -21.46 -6.37 12.94
N GLN A 120 -20.82 -5.78 11.92
CA GLN A 120 -21.49 -4.98 10.90
C GLN A 120 -20.99 -5.40 9.52
N ILE A 121 -21.90 -5.86 8.66
CA ILE A 121 -21.56 -6.24 7.28
C ILE A 121 -21.42 -4.97 6.42
N ILE A 122 -20.28 -4.85 5.74
CA ILE A 122 -20.01 -3.74 4.83
C ILE A 122 -20.37 -4.16 3.41
N TYR A 123 -21.37 -3.52 2.82
CA TYR A 123 -21.78 -3.75 1.44
C TYR A 123 -21.22 -2.67 0.51
N ARG A 124 -20.61 -3.08 -0.61
CA ARG A 124 -20.18 -2.15 -1.66
C ARG A 124 -21.41 -1.66 -2.42
N SER A 125 -21.96 -0.52 -2.00
CA SER A 125 -23.21 -0.02 -2.56
C SER A 125 -23.00 1.18 -3.49
N GLY A 126 -22.41 0.94 -4.66
CA GLY A 126 -22.08 2.01 -5.62
C GLY A 126 -23.29 2.80 -6.10
N SER A 127 -24.39 2.14 -6.43
CA SER A 127 -25.62 2.81 -6.89
C SER A 127 -26.36 3.52 -5.76
N ILE A 128 -26.37 2.95 -4.54
CA ILE A 128 -27.04 3.57 -3.38
C ILE A 128 -26.24 4.78 -2.88
N GLN A 129 -24.91 4.72 -2.90
CA GLN A 129 -24.08 5.87 -2.59
C GLN A 129 -24.32 7.01 -3.59
N LYS A 130 -24.41 6.71 -4.89
CA LYS A 130 -24.79 7.71 -5.91
C LYS A 130 -26.18 8.28 -5.68
N LEU A 131 -27.16 7.45 -5.32
CA LEU A 131 -28.52 7.89 -5.01
C LEU A 131 -28.57 8.79 -3.77
N LEU A 132 -27.90 8.40 -2.68
CA LEU A 132 -27.82 9.20 -1.45
C LEU A 132 -27.13 10.54 -1.68
N VAL A 133 -26.06 10.56 -2.44
CA VAL A 133 -25.37 11.79 -2.83
C VAL A 133 -26.29 12.66 -3.68
N SER A 134 -26.97 12.09 -4.68
CA SER A 134 -27.92 12.80 -5.54
C SER A 134 -29.10 13.39 -4.75
N LEU A 135 -29.65 12.66 -3.78
CA LEU A 135 -30.74 13.15 -2.93
C LEU A 135 -30.27 14.26 -1.98
N ARG A 136 -29.04 14.18 -1.48
CA ARG A 136 -28.45 15.23 -0.64
C ARG A 136 -28.21 16.53 -1.42
N TYR A 137 -27.90 16.45 -2.71
CA TYR A 137 -27.84 17.63 -3.60
C TYR A 137 -29.22 18.19 -3.97
N PHE A 138 -30.29 17.40 -3.87
CA PHE A 138 -31.66 17.84 -4.16
C PHE A 138 -32.36 18.48 -2.94
N LEU A 139 -31.88 18.19 -1.73
CA LEU A 139 -32.40 18.71 -0.45
C LEU A 139 -31.64 19.95 0.06
N LEU A 140 -30.63 20.41 -0.67
CA LEU A 140 -29.87 21.66 -0.46
C LEU A 140 -30.17 22.63 -1.60
#